data_AF-A0A6T9ZSV6-F1
#
_entry.id   AF-A0A6T9ZSV6-F1
#
_cell.length_a   1.000
_cell.length_b   1.000
_cell.length_c   1.000
_cell.angle_alpha   90.00
_cell.angle_beta   90.00
_cell.angle_gamma   90.00
#
_symmetry.space_group_name_H-M   'P 1'
#
loop_
_entity.id
_entity.type
_entity.pdbx_description
1 polymer ?
#
loop_
_entity_poly.entity_id
_entity_poly.type
_entity_poly.pdbx_seq_one_letter_code
_entity_poly.pdbx_strand_id
1 'polypeptide(L)'
;SDSPLNNQSVTFPVKVPSGGVSAGETMRVPLLAYPLEGHDTFDVGDSDASLLSIDAEHLEKYDNRGKWKAGICSCLERGIFHPNPWSAWLCPQILLGQILMQTNLVSLAKPTASCQRKNSSKLSKCLLWTFRILLCIGIAAYLNFTLYQNEVLTLSHGMEPTRALEVFWWQELVSLVLTLPMSIWALVVVVRLRRTIRERYEIPPGSLGKSEDLVCAICCACCVLSQMAHQTDDCDELNLTTSEKQNDDNANSKRLFGWFRKQPRITPSLPLVTTTPPSPSNSTASDNSHLRYRLLSPPSS
;
A
#
# COMPACT_ATOMS: atom_id res chain seq x y z
N SER A 1 -65.11 -11.80 8.18
CA SER A 1 -64.81 -13.16 8.65
C SER A 1 -63.33 -13.23 8.79
N ASP A 2 -62.85 -12.76 9.93
CA ASP A 2 -61.48 -12.28 10.07
C ASP A 2 -60.66 -13.39 10.72
N SER A 3 -59.80 -14.02 9.93
CA SER A 3 -58.85 -15.03 10.41
C SER A 3 -57.68 -14.33 11.11
N PRO A 4 -57.33 -14.70 12.35
CA PRO A 4 -56.19 -14.10 13.03
C PRO A 4 -54.88 -14.53 12.36
N LEU A 5 -54.09 -13.54 11.90
CA LEU A 5 -52.73 -13.71 11.40
C LEU A 5 -51.85 -14.34 12.47
N ASN A 6 -51.37 -15.54 12.17
CA ASN A 6 -50.53 -16.34 13.04
C ASN A 6 -49.08 -15.82 12.96
N ASN A 7 -48.63 -15.11 13.99
CA ASN A 7 -47.23 -14.66 14.11
C ASN A 7 -46.31 -15.87 14.32
N GLN A 8 -45.75 -16.41 13.23
CA GLN A 8 -44.69 -17.41 13.31
C GLN A 8 -43.39 -16.75 13.78
N SER A 9 -43.04 -16.95 15.04
CA SER A 9 -41.71 -16.65 15.56
C SER A 9 -40.73 -17.73 15.10
N VAL A 10 -39.73 -17.37 14.29
CA VAL A 10 -38.64 -18.26 13.90
C VAL A 10 -37.56 -18.23 14.98
N THR A 11 -37.34 -19.36 15.66
CA THR A 11 -36.29 -19.53 16.66
C THR A 11 -35.09 -20.24 16.06
N PHE A 12 -33.90 -19.65 16.16
CA PHE A 12 -32.63 -20.30 15.77
C PHE A 12 -31.72 -20.48 16.98
N PRO A 13 -31.04 -21.62 17.13
CA PRO A 13 -30.16 -21.88 18.26
C PRO A 13 -28.89 -21.04 18.15
N VAL A 14 -28.65 -20.15 19.12
CA VAL A 14 -27.43 -19.34 19.23
C VAL A 14 -26.58 -19.88 20.37
N LYS A 15 -25.31 -20.19 20.11
CA LYS A 15 -24.36 -20.62 21.14
C LYS A 15 -23.78 -19.39 21.85
N VAL A 16 -24.24 -19.14 23.06
CA VAL A 16 -23.79 -18.00 23.89
C VAL A 16 -22.51 -18.39 24.66
N PRO A 17 -21.46 -17.55 24.67
CA PRO A 17 -20.29 -17.79 25.52
C PRO A 17 -20.66 -17.68 27.01
N SER A 18 -19.95 -18.42 27.86
CA SER A 18 -20.18 -18.44 29.31
C SER A 18 -20.04 -17.03 29.91
N GLY A 19 -21.15 -16.54 30.51
CA GLY A 19 -21.20 -15.28 31.26
C GLY A 19 -21.78 -14.06 30.52
N GLY A 20 -22.41 -14.25 29.35
CA GLY A 20 -22.84 -13.12 28.51
C GLY A 20 -24.32 -12.74 28.52
N VAL A 21 -25.25 -13.64 28.87
CA VAL A 21 -26.70 -13.40 28.73
C VAL A 21 -27.45 -14.16 29.82
N SER A 22 -28.37 -13.48 30.50
CA SER A 22 -29.23 -14.09 31.52
C SER A 22 -30.50 -14.66 30.90
N ALA A 23 -31.07 -15.72 31.49
CA ALA A 23 -32.32 -16.32 31.01
C ALA A 23 -33.45 -15.27 31.03
N GLY A 24 -34.07 -15.00 29.87
CA GLY A 24 -35.13 -13.99 29.69
C GLY A 24 -34.66 -12.69 29.02
N GLU A 25 -33.36 -12.51 28.79
CA GLU A 25 -32.83 -11.34 28.09
C GLU A 25 -33.02 -11.49 26.57
N THR A 26 -33.68 -10.51 25.94
CA THR A 26 -33.97 -10.51 24.51
C THR A 26 -32.80 -9.89 23.74
N MET A 27 -32.07 -10.71 22.99
CA MET A 27 -30.99 -10.26 22.14
C MET A 27 -31.57 -9.78 20.80
N ARG A 28 -31.57 -8.46 20.56
CA ARG A 28 -31.89 -7.90 19.24
C ARG A 28 -30.68 -8.08 18.34
N VAL A 29 -30.70 -9.10 17.50
CA VAL A 29 -29.75 -9.23 16.40
C VAL A 29 -30.27 -8.31 15.29
N PRO A 30 -29.51 -7.27 14.87
CA PRO A 30 -29.86 -6.55 13.65
C PRO A 30 -29.72 -7.54 12.50
N LEU A 31 -30.86 -8.07 12.05
CA LEU A 31 -30.93 -8.82 10.81
C LEU A 31 -30.61 -7.80 9.72
N LEU A 32 -29.39 -7.84 9.20
CA LEU A 32 -29.08 -7.29 7.89
C LEU A 32 -30.05 -7.98 6.92
N ALA A 33 -31.07 -7.25 6.50
CA ALA A 33 -32.03 -7.70 5.51
C ALA A 33 -31.24 -7.93 4.22
N TYR A 34 -30.80 -9.16 4.00
CA TYR A 34 -30.45 -9.59 2.66
C TYR A 34 -31.75 -9.61 1.87
N PRO A 35 -31.86 -8.91 0.74
CA PRO A 35 -33.02 -9.01 -0.12
C PRO A 35 -33.05 -10.44 -0.64
N LEU A 36 -33.90 -11.26 -0.03
CA LEU A 36 -34.37 -12.49 -0.65
C LEU A 36 -35.28 -12.04 -1.78
N GLU A 37 -34.74 -12.02 -3.00
CA GLU A 37 -35.55 -11.90 -4.21
C GLU A 37 -36.64 -12.97 -4.19
N GLY A 38 -37.89 -12.53 -4.15
CA GLY A 38 -39.05 -13.37 -4.37
C GLY A 38 -39.91 -13.63 -3.13
N HIS A 39 -40.56 -12.59 -2.60
CA HIS A 39 -41.91 -12.77 -2.07
C HIS A 39 -42.70 -11.46 -2.09
N ASP A 40 -43.87 -11.52 -2.72
CA ASP A 40 -44.75 -10.39 -3.00
C ASP A 40 -45.32 -9.73 -1.74
N THR A 41 -45.34 -8.39 -1.81
CA THR A 41 -46.26 -7.43 -1.17
C THR A 41 -46.42 -7.51 0.35
N PHE A 42 -45.57 -6.79 1.07
CA PHE A 42 -45.93 -6.24 2.38
C PHE A 42 -45.88 -4.71 2.29
N ASP A 43 -47.07 -4.11 2.27
CA ASP A 43 -47.31 -2.68 2.10
C ASP A 43 -47.14 -1.97 3.45
N VAL A 44 -45.94 -1.44 3.71
CA VAL A 44 -45.63 -0.68 4.93
C VAL A 44 -45.30 0.75 4.54
N GLY A 45 -46.21 1.65 4.92
CA GLY A 45 -45.93 2.98 5.46
C GLY A 45 -44.82 3.77 4.77
N ASP A 46 -45.24 4.53 3.76
CA ASP A 46 -44.49 5.32 2.80
C ASP A 46 -43.76 6.56 3.37
N SER A 47 -42.80 6.44 4.30
CA SER A 47 -42.15 7.65 4.84
C SER A 47 -40.63 7.67 5.05
N ASP A 48 -39.88 6.55 4.97
CA ASP A 48 -38.42 6.59 5.19
C ASP A 48 -37.59 5.75 4.18
N ALA A 49 -38.14 5.42 3.02
CA ALA A 49 -37.47 4.61 2.00
C ALA A 49 -36.36 5.33 1.21
N SER A 50 -36.22 6.66 1.33
CA SER A 50 -35.21 7.43 0.58
C SER A 50 -33.78 7.35 1.13
N LEU A 51 -33.56 6.78 2.32
CA LEU A 51 -32.22 6.72 2.94
C LEU A 51 -31.48 5.40 2.70
N LEU A 52 -32.17 4.37 2.20
CA LEU A 52 -31.56 3.05 1.90
C LEU A 52 -31.16 2.87 0.42
N SER A 53 -31.63 3.73 -0.50
CA SER A 53 -31.27 3.65 -1.91
C SER A 53 -29.89 4.27 -2.23
N ILE A 54 -29.38 5.16 -1.37
CA ILE A 54 -28.10 5.86 -1.59
C ILE A 54 -26.89 4.92 -1.39
N ASP A 55 -27.02 3.85 -0.60
CA ASP A 55 -25.90 2.95 -0.31
C ASP A 55 -25.68 1.87 -1.40
N ALA A 56 -26.71 1.50 -2.18
CA ALA A 56 -26.60 0.44 -3.19
C ALA A 56 -25.88 0.90 -4.49
N GLU A 57 -26.23 2.08 -5.00
CA GLU A 57 -25.63 2.65 -6.21
C GLU A 57 -24.17 3.07 -5.97
N HIS A 58 -23.87 3.49 -4.73
CA HIS A 58 -22.49 3.78 -4.33
C HIS A 58 -21.67 2.51 -4.13
N LEU A 59 -22.26 1.36 -3.77
CA LEU A 59 -21.57 0.08 -3.65
C LEU A 59 -21.21 -0.53 -5.02
N GLU A 60 -22.09 -0.42 -6.02
CA GLU A 60 -21.87 -1.01 -7.34
C GLU A 60 -20.70 -0.34 -8.09
N LYS A 61 -20.51 0.96 -7.86
CA LYS A 61 -19.39 1.73 -8.45
C LYS A 61 -18.00 1.29 -7.96
N TYR A 62 -17.92 0.55 -6.85
CA TYR A 62 -16.65 0.08 -6.28
C TYR A 62 -16.41 -1.42 -6.45
N ASP A 63 -17.20 -2.14 -7.24
CA ASP A 63 -16.96 -3.56 -7.51
C ASP A 63 -15.79 -3.77 -8.49
N ASN A 64 -14.60 -3.35 -8.06
CA ASN A 64 -13.33 -3.59 -8.74
C ASN A 64 -12.76 -4.98 -8.39
N ARG A 65 -13.62 -5.95 -8.09
CA ARG A 65 -13.20 -7.34 -7.87
C ARG A 65 -12.66 -7.91 -9.18
N GLY A 66 -11.66 -8.77 -9.07
CA GLY A 66 -11.11 -9.45 -10.25
C GLY A 66 -10.16 -8.62 -11.10
N LYS A 67 -9.89 -7.33 -10.81
CA LYS A 67 -8.96 -6.51 -11.60
C LYS A 67 -8.10 -5.59 -10.71
N TRP A 68 -6.87 -5.33 -11.16
CA TRP A 68 -6.04 -4.29 -10.56
C TRP A 68 -6.56 -2.91 -10.98
N LYS A 69 -6.67 -1.96 -10.04
CA LYS A 69 -7.07 -0.58 -10.33
C LYS A 69 -6.10 0.17 -11.24
N ALA A 70 -4.83 -0.21 -11.22
CA ALA A 70 -3.77 0.35 -12.06
C ALA A 70 -2.96 -0.78 -12.69
N GLY A 71 -2.44 -0.58 -13.89
CA GLY A 71 -1.47 -1.49 -14.50
C GLY A 71 -0.16 -1.53 -13.71
N ILE A 72 0.66 -2.56 -13.92
CA ILE A 72 1.99 -2.65 -13.27
C ILE A 72 2.82 -1.42 -13.65
N CYS A 73 2.90 -1.08 -14.94
CA CYS A 73 3.68 0.06 -15.41
C CYS A 73 2.91 1.40 -15.35
N SER A 74 1.73 1.44 -14.72
CA SER A 74 0.93 2.66 -14.57
C SER A 74 1.38 3.56 -13.39
N CYS A 75 2.54 3.31 -12.79
CA CYS A 75 3.01 4.07 -11.62
C CYS A 75 3.18 5.57 -11.89
N LEU A 76 3.34 5.98 -13.16
CA LEU A 76 3.45 7.37 -13.60
C LEU A 76 2.18 7.92 -14.25
N GLU A 77 1.08 7.15 -14.29
CA GLU A 77 -0.17 7.56 -14.96
C GLU A 77 -0.81 8.79 -14.27
N ARG A 78 -0.65 8.90 -12.94
CA ARG A 78 -1.07 10.08 -12.16
C ARG A 78 -0.05 11.23 -12.20
N GLY A 79 0.98 11.12 -13.05
CA GLY A 79 2.08 12.06 -13.17
C GLY A 79 3.24 11.78 -12.21
N ILE A 80 4.44 12.25 -12.59
CA ILE A 80 5.67 12.07 -11.81
C ILE A 80 5.62 12.77 -10.44
N PHE A 81 4.76 13.78 -10.25
CA PHE A 81 4.67 14.53 -9.00
C PHE A 81 3.75 13.89 -7.95
N HIS A 82 3.16 12.73 -8.23
CA HIS A 82 2.38 12.01 -7.24
C HIS A 82 3.31 11.44 -6.14
N PRO A 83 2.95 11.49 -4.84
CA PRO A 83 3.82 11.02 -3.76
C PRO A 83 4.13 9.51 -3.82
N ASN A 84 3.18 8.70 -4.31
CA ASN A 84 3.30 7.23 -4.36
C ASN A 84 4.49 6.69 -5.18
N PRO A 85 4.76 7.12 -6.43
CA PRO A 85 5.96 6.67 -7.15
C PRO A 85 7.25 7.08 -6.45
N TRP A 86 7.32 8.28 -5.86
CA TRP A 86 8.50 8.72 -5.11
C TRP A 86 8.72 7.93 -3.83
N SER A 87 7.66 7.63 -3.07
CA SER A 87 7.79 6.80 -1.88
C SER A 87 8.16 5.36 -2.25
N ALA A 88 7.68 4.83 -3.38
CA ALA A 88 8.07 3.52 -3.88
C ALA A 88 9.54 3.45 -4.35
N TRP A 89 10.09 4.54 -4.91
CA TRP A 89 11.50 4.61 -5.35
C TRP A 89 12.47 4.92 -4.22
N LEU A 90 12.19 5.96 -3.43
CA LEU A 90 13.12 6.43 -2.40
C LEU A 90 13.00 5.61 -1.11
N CYS A 91 11.79 5.20 -0.75
CA CYS A 91 11.49 4.61 0.55
C CYS A 91 10.57 3.37 0.43
N PRO A 92 10.90 2.36 -0.39
CA PRO A 92 10.02 1.22 -0.65
C PRO A 92 9.61 0.48 0.63
N GLN A 93 10.48 0.45 1.64
CA GLN A 93 10.21 -0.18 2.94
C GLN A 93 9.14 0.57 3.75
N ILE A 94 9.11 1.90 3.67
CA ILE A 94 8.11 2.72 4.37
C ILE A 94 6.75 2.51 3.70
N LEU A 95 6.70 2.57 2.37
CA LEU A 95 5.47 2.32 1.62
C LEU A 95 4.95 0.90 1.85
N LEU A 96 5.84 -0.10 1.85
CA LEU A 96 5.49 -1.49 2.19
C LEU A 96 4.88 -1.58 3.60
N GLY A 97 5.47 -0.89 4.58
CA GLY A 97 4.92 -0.79 5.93
C GLY A 97 3.53 -0.15 5.97
N GLN A 98 3.30 0.92 5.20
CA GLN A 98 2.00 1.57 5.09
C GLN A 98 0.94 0.62 4.52
N ILE A 99 1.25 -0.09 3.43
CA ILE A 99 0.33 -1.06 2.82
C ILE A 99 0.01 -2.20 3.81
N LEU A 100 1.00 -2.71 4.53
CA LEU A 100 0.79 -3.73 5.57
C LEU A 100 -0.16 -3.25 6.68
N MET A 101 -0.01 -1.99 7.12
CA MET A 101 -0.89 -1.39 8.12
C MET A 101 -2.33 -1.20 7.59
N GLN A 102 -2.49 -0.66 6.38
CA GLN A 102 -3.81 -0.46 5.74
C GLN A 102 -4.55 -1.79 5.53
N THR A 103 -3.83 -2.81 5.11
CA THR A 103 -4.42 -4.14 4.87
C THR A 103 -4.74 -4.91 6.16
N ASN A 104 -4.35 -4.39 7.33
CA ASN A 104 -4.41 -5.09 8.61
C ASN A 104 -3.72 -6.46 8.56
N LEU A 105 -2.63 -6.56 7.79
CA LEU A 105 -1.87 -7.79 7.65
C LEU A 105 -0.69 -7.79 8.62
N VAL A 106 -0.49 -8.95 9.26
CA VAL A 106 0.73 -9.24 10.04
C VAL A 106 1.93 -9.24 9.10
N SER A 107 3.16 -9.03 9.58
CA SER A 107 4.39 -8.95 8.75
C SER A 107 4.68 -10.16 7.84
N LEU A 108 3.89 -11.22 7.92
CA LEU A 108 3.92 -12.40 7.05
C LEU A 108 2.68 -12.53 6.13
N ALA A 109 1.92 -11.45 5.96
CA ALA A 109 0.70 -11.38 5.16
C ALA A 109 -0.40 -12.39 5.56
N LYS A 110 -0.41 -12.83 6.83
CA LYS A 110 -1.49 -13.70 7.34
C LYS A 110 -2.67 -12.82 7.76
N PRO A 111 -3.90 -13.09 7.28
CA PRO A 111 -5.07 -12.35 7.71
C PRO A 111 -5.28 -12.56 9.22
N THR A 112 -5.41 -11.47 9.97
CA THR A 112 -5.87 -11.53 11.36
C THR A 112 -7.34 -11.86 11.35
N ALA A 113 -7.70 -13.14 11.50
CA ALA A 113 -9.08 -13.50 11.82
C ALA A 113 -9.51 -12.69 13.05
N SER A 114 -10.69 -12.09 12.97
CA SER A 114 -11.29 -11.04 13.81
C SER A 114 -11.40 -11.32 15.32
N CYS A 115 -10.79 -12.39 15.83
CA CYS A 115 -10.86 -12.82 17.22
C CYS A 115 -9.57 -12.62 18.04
N GLN A 116 -8.50 -12.00 17.51
CA GLN A 116 -7.20 -12.01 18.20
C GLN A 116 -6.74 -10.67 18.81
N ARG A 117 -7.64 -10.00 19.55
CA ARG A 117 -7.30 -8.81 20.36
C ARG A 117 -6.30 -9.10 21.50
N LYS A 118 -6.11 -10.38 21.89
CA LYS A 118 -5.24 -10.76 23.02
C LYS A 118 -3.76 -11.04 22.66
N ASN A 119 -3.38 -11.11 21.39
CA ASN A 119 -1.99 -11.43 20.98
C ASN A 119 -1.23 -10.28 20.30
N SER A 120 -1.77 -9.05 20.27
CA SER A 120 -1.12 -7.91 19.61
C SER A 120 0.27 -7.57 20.19
N SER A 121 0.52 -7.91 21.47
CA SER A 121 1.80 -7.64 22.13
C SER A 121 2.97 -8.46 21.58
N LYS A 122 2.71 -9.64 21.01
CA LYS A 122 3.78 -10.48 20.42
C LYS A 122 4.19 -9.98 19.04
N LEU A 123 3.23 -9.52 18.25
CA LEU A 123 3.48 -9.00 16.91
C LEU A 123 4.25 -7.68 16.93
N SER A 124 3.85 -6.77 17.81
CA SER A 124 4.58 -5.50 18.01
C SER A 124 6.04 -5.74 18.39
N LYS A 125 6.33 -6.77 19.22
CA LYS A 125 7.69 -7.14 19.60
C LYS A 125 8.50 -7.70 18.43
N CYS A 126 7.89 -8.49 17.54
CA CYS A 126 8.57 -9.05 16.37
C CYS A 126 8.97 -7.94 15.38
N LEU A 127 8.04 -7.04 15.05
CA LEU A 127 8.32 -5.88 14.20
C LEU A 127 9.39 -4.97 14.80
N LEU A 128 9.32 -4.70 16.11
CA LEU A 128 10.33 -3.91 16.80
C LEU A 128 11.70 -4.59 16.77
N TRP A 129 11.75 -5.93 16.86
CA TRP A 129 12.99 -6.69 16.73
C TRP A 129 13.58 -6.61 15.31
N THR A 130 12.76 -6.78 14.28
CA THR A 130 13.21 -6.62 12.89
C THR A 130 13.74 -5.21 12.63
N PHE A 131 13.04 -4.18 13.13
CA PHE A 131 13.49 -2.79 13.04
C PHE A 131 14.83 -2.58 13.75
N ARG A 132 15.01 -3.13 14.96
CA ARG A 132 16.27 -3.04 15.70
C ARG A 132 17.42 -3.73 14.96
N ILE A 133 17.20 -4.92 14.41
CA ILE A 133 18.20 -5.64 13.60
C ILE A 133 18.59 -4.79 12.39
N LEU A 134 17.61 -4.24 11.67
CA LEU A 134 17.83 -3.37 10.52
C LEU A 134 18.63 -2.11 10.88
N LEU A 135 18.27 -1.46 11.98
CA LEU A 135 18.98 -0.28 12.48
C LEU A 135 20.43 -0.62 12.84
N CYS A 136 20.66 -1.74 13.53
CA CYS A 136 22.02 -2.18 13.86
C CYS A 136 22.84 -2.50 12.62
N ILE A 137 22.26 -3.19 11.62
CA ILE A 137 22.94 -3.47 10.35
C ILE A 137 23.27 -2.17 9.61
N GLY A 138 22.34 -1.21 9.56
CA GLY A 138 22.55 0.09 8.92
C GLY A 138 23.65 0.90 9.59
N ILE A 139 23.66 0.95 10.93
CA ILE A 139 24.72 1.62 11.70
C ILE A 139 26.07 0.92 11.46
N ALA A 140 26.11 -0.41 11.51
CA ALA A 140 27.34 -1.17 11.25
C ALA A 140 27.88 -0.93 9.84
N ALA A 141 27.00 -0.92 8.83
CA ALA A 141 27.37 -0.62 7.45
C ALA A 141 27.90 0.82 7.29
N TYR A 142 27.24 1.81 7.91
CA TYR A 142 27.68 3.21 7.90
C TYR A 142 29.04 3.40 8.61
N LEU A 143 29.23 2.77 9.77
CA LEU A 143 30.49 2.81 10.50
C LEU A 143 31.60 2.15 9.68
N ASN A 144 31.34 0.98 9.08
CA ASN A 144 32.30 0.32 8.20
C ASN A 144 32.69 1.21 7.01
N PHE A 145 31.69 1.82 6.34
CA PHE A 145 31.94 2.79 5.26
C PHE A 145 32.78 3.98 5.72
N THR A 146 32.50 4.55 6.90
CA THR A 146 33.24 5.71 7.42
C THR A 146 34.67 5.34 7.80
N LEU A 147 34.87 4.20 8.46
CA LEU A 147 36.21 3.69 8.80
C LEU A 147 37.02 3.42 7.53
N TYR A 148 36.40 2.82 6.51
CA TYR A 148 37.00 2.58 5.21
C TYR A 148 37.45 3.87 4.52
N GLN A 149 36.57 4.88 4.45
CA GLN A 149 36.92 6.18 3.85
C GLN A 149 38.11 6.83 4.55
N ASN A 150 38.16 6.75 5.88
CA ASN A 150 39.27 7.29 6.66
C ASN A 150 40.59 6.55 6.38
N GLU A 151 40.57 5.22 6.28
CA GLU A 151 41.76 4.43 5.95
C GLU A 151 42.26 4.71 4.53
N VAL A 152 41.36 4.70 3.53
CA VAL A 152 41.71 4.98 2.13
C VAL A 152 42.33 6.37 2.00
N LEU A 153 41.77 7.36 2.67
CA LEU A 153 42.31 8.72 2.66
C LEU A 153 43.72 8.77 3.27
N THR A 154 43.93 8.08 4.39
CA THR A 154 45.22 8.02 5.11
C THR A 154 46.29 7.30 4.28
N LEU A 155 45.92 6.23 3.58
CA LEU A 155 46.86 5.39 2.85
C LEU A 155 47.10 5.85 1.40
N SER A 156 46.30 6.77 0.87
CA SER A 156 46.45 7.33 -0.48
C SER A 156 47.84 7.94 -0.76
N HIS A 157 48.59 8.28 0.29
CA HIS A 157 49.91 8.92 0.18
C HIS A 157 51.10 7.95 0.02
N GLY A 158 50.87 6.64 -0.15
CA GLY A 158 51.99 5.71 -0.41
C GLY A 158 51.66 4.22 -0.53
N MET A 159 50.40 3.84 -0.74
CA MET A 159 50.01 2.43 -0.81
C MET A 159 50.30 1.80 -2.18
N GLU A 160 50.80 0.56 -2.17
CA GLU A 160 50.84 -0.28 -3.37
C GLU A 160 49.41 -0.62 -3.86
N PRO A 161 49.17 -0.64 -5.18
CA PRO A 161 47.83 -0.81 -5.77
C PRO A 161 47.17 -2.16 -5.46
N THR A 162 47.95 -3.20 -5.11
CA THR A 162 47.45 -4.53 -4.77
C THR A 162 46.62 -4.55 -3.50
N ARG A 163 47.08 -3.84 -2.45
CA ARG A 163 46.35 -3.76 -1.17
C ARG A 163 45.05 -2.97 -1.32
N ALA A 164 45.04 -1.91 -2.12
CA ALA A 164 43.83 -1.12 -2.36
C ALA A 164 42.69 -1.96 -2.97
N LEU A 165 43.03 -2.84 -3.92
CA LEU A 165 42.07 -3.78 -4.52
C LEU A 165 41.51 -4.76 -3.47
N GLU A 166 42.36 -5.33 -2.60
CA GLU A 166 41.91 -6.24 -1.55
C GLU A 166 40.88 -5.60 -0.61
N VAL A 167 41.13 -4.37 -0.14
CA VAL A 167 40.17 -3.69 0.75
C VAL A 167 38.85 -3.38 0.02
N PHE A 168 38.92 -2.99 -1.26
CA PHE A 168 37.71 -2.78 -2.09
C PHE A 168 36.87 -4.07 -2.21
N TRP A 169 37.49 -5.21 -2.51
CA TRP A 169 36.80 -6.49 -2.63
C TRP A 169 36.16 -6.93 -1.30
N TRP A 170 36.85 -6.76 -0.18
CA TRP A 170 36.29 -7.07 1.14
C TRP A 170 35.09 -6.19 1.48
N GLN A 171 35.14 -4.90 1.13
CA GLN A 171 34.03 -3.97 1.37
C GLN A 171 32.79 -4.37 0.55
N GLU A 172 32.96 -4.66 -0.74
CA GLU A 172 31.86 -5.14 -1.59
C GLU A 172 31.31 -6.48 -1.11
N LEU A 173 32.18 -7.40 -0.66
CA LEU A 173 31.76 -8.68 -0.10
C LEU A 173 30.94 -8.51 1.19
N VAL A 174 31.39 -7.67 2.12
CA VAL A 174 30.66 -7.38 3.37
C VAL A 174 29.33 -6.70 3.06
N SER A 175 29.32 -5.74 2.15
CA SER A 175 28.09 -5.08 1.66
C SER A 175 27.12 -6.11 1.07
N LEU A 176 27.59 -6.99 0.20
CA LEU A 176 26.79 -8.05 -0.40
C LEU A 176 26.22 -9.00 0.66
N VAL A 177 27.03 -9.48 1.60
CA VAL A 177 26.62 -10.41 2.67
C VAL A 177 25.54 -9.79 3.57
N LEU A 178 25.61 -8.49 3.85
CA LEU A 178 24.62 -7.81 4.69
C LEU A 178 23.34 -7.45 3.92
N THR A 179 23.45 -7.02 2.67
CA THR A 179 22.32 -6.50 1.88
C THR A 179 21.51 -7.59 1.17
N LEU A 180 22.15 -8.69 0.76
CA LEU A 180 21.50 -9.76 -0.01
C LEU A 180 20.41 -10.48 0.80
N PRO A 181 20.63 -10.93 2.06
CA PRO A 181 19.57 -11.55 2.85
C PRO A 181 18.38 -10.61 3.08
N MET A 182 18.65 -9.32 3.31
CA MET A 182 17.61 -8.32 3.49
C MET A 182 16.79 -8.08 2.23
N SER A 183 17.46 -8.07 1.07
CA SER A 183 16.82 -7.92 -0.25
C SER A 183 15.93 -9.13 -0.57
N ILE A 184 16.42 -10.36 -0.29
CA ILE A 184 15.63 -11.59 -0.42
C ILE A 184 14.42 -11.56 0.51
N TRP A 185 14.61 -11.16 1.77
CA TRP A 185 13.51 -11.06 2.72
C TRP A 185 12.45 -10.04 2.26
N ALA A 186 12.87 -8.85 1.83
CA ALA A 186 11.97 -7.83 1.32
C ALA A 186 11.20 -8.32 0.08
N LEU A 187 11.88 -9.00 -0.85
CA LEU A 187 11.25 -9.61 -2.01
C LEU A 187 10.18 -10.64 -1.61
N VAL A 188 10.49 -11.52 -0.65
CA VAL A 188 9.52 -12.50 -0.12
C VAL A 188 8.30 -11.82 0.49
N VAL A 189 8.50 -10.74 1.25
CA VAL A 189 7.39 -9.96 1.84
C VAL A 189 6.54 -9.31 0.75
N VAL A 190 7.14 -8.70 -0.26
CA VAL A 190 6.42 -8.07 -1.38
C VAL A 190 5.59 -9.10 -2.16
N VAL A 191 6.18 -10.25 -2.51
CA VAL A 191 5.49 -11.33 -3.22
C VAL A 191 4.32 -11.86 -2.41
N ARG A 192 4.53 -12.10 -1.11
CA ARG A 192 3.46 -12.57 -0.21
C ARG A 192 2.35 -11.55 -0.08
N LEU A 193 2.69 -10.29 0.16
CA LEU A 193 1.72 -9.20 0.28
C LEU A 193 0.88 -9.07 -0.97
N ARG A 194 1.51 -9.08 -2.15
CA ARG A 194 0.80 -9.00 -3.43
C ARG A 194 -0.17 -10.14 -3.63
N ARG A 195 0.26 -11.37 -3.30
CA ARG A 195 -0.60 -12.55 -3.37
C ARG A 195 -1.79 -12.44 -2.41
N THR A 196 -1.58 -11.96 -1.19
CA THR A 196 -2.68 -11.78 -0.23
C THR A 196 -3.65 -10.70 -0.67
N ILE A 197 -3.18 -9.59 -1.24
CA ILE A 197 -4.03 -8.56 -1.83
C ILE A 197 -4.84 -9.16 -2.98
N ARG A 198 -4.19 -9.91 -3.88
CA ARG A 198 -4.84 -10.61 -5.00
C ARG A 198 -5.93 -11.56 -4.54
N GLU A 199 -5.65 -12.40 -3.54
CA GLU A 199 -6.63 -13.32 -2.94
C GLU A 199 -7.79 -12.54 -2.29
N ARG A 200 -7.52 -11.41 -1.63
CA ARG A 200 -8.55 -10.57 -0.99
C ARG A 200 -9.48 -9.86 -1.98
N TYR A 201 -8.97 -9.46 -3.14
CA TYR A 201 -9.73 -8.78 -4.19
C TYR A 201 -10.15 -9.72 -5.32
N GLU A 202 -9.99 -11.03 -5.15
CA GLU A 202 -10.35 -12.07 -6.12
C GLU A 202 -9.72 -11.84 -7.51
N ILE A 203 -8.55 -11.20 -7.57
CA ILE A 203 -7.86 -10.88 -8.82
C ILE A 203 -7.28 -12.20 -9.39
N PRO A 204 -7.66 -12.64 -10.60
CA PRO A 204 -7.13 -13.87 -11.17
C PRO A 204 -5.63 -13.71 -11.48
N PRO A 205 -4.84 -14.79 -11.38
CA PRO A 205 -3.45 -14.76 -11.83
C PRO A 205 -3.40 -14.54 -13.34
N GLY A 206 -2.39 -13.81 -13.80
CA GLY A 206 -2.12 -13.59 -15.22
C GLY A 206 -1.57 -14.84 -15.93
N SER A 207 -1.07 -14.65 -17.15
CA SER A 207 -0.57 -15.74 -18.01
C SER A 207 0.61 -16.54 -17.40
N LEU A 208 1.38 -15.92 -16.51
CA LEU A 208 2.49 -16.57 -15.78
C LEU A 208 2.01 -17.38 -14.56
N GLY A 209 0.71 -17.42 -14.27
CA GLY A 209 0.15 -18.20 -13.18
C GLY A 209 0.70 -17.77 -11.81
N LYS A 210 1.15 -18.74 -11.01
CA LYS A 210 1.60 -18.52 -9.62
C LYS A 210 2.95 -17.76 -9.51
N SER A 211 3.76 -17.73 -10.58
CA SER A 211 5.07 -17.06 -10.55
C SER A 211 4.99 -15.59 -10.97
N GLU A 212 3.86 -15.13 -11.48
CA GLU A 212 3.67 -13.73 -11.91
C GLU A 212 4.05 -12.73 -10.81
N ASP A 213 3.64 -13.00 -9.57
CA ASP A 213 3.95 -12.12 -8.43
C ASP A 213 5.46 -11.98 -8.20
N LEU A 214 6.20 -13.08 -8.35
CA LEU A 214 7.66 -13.10 -8.22
C LEU A 214 8.33 -12.34 -9.38
N VAL A 215 7.93 -12.62 -10.61
CA VAL A 215 8.50 -11.99 -11.81
C VAL A 215 8.30 -10.48 -11.77
N CYS A 216 7.08 -10.03 -11.47
CA CYS A 216 6.82 -8.60 -11.39
C CYS A 216 7.57 -7.92 -10.24
N ALA A 217 7.71 -8.58 -9.09
CA ALA A 217 8.44 -8.03 -7.96
C ALA A 217 9.95 -7.90 -8.25
N ILE A 218 10.54 -8.84 -9.02
CA ILE A 218 11.93 -8.77 -9.47
C ILE A 218 12.11 -7.71 -10.57
N CYS A 219 11.23 -7.68 -11.57
CA CYS A 219 11.37 -6.79 -12.73
C CYS A 219 11.08 -5.32 -12.41
N CYS A 220 10.07 -5.03 -11.57
CA CYS A 220 9.76 -3.66 -11.16
C CYS A 220 9.12 -3.62 -9.76
N ALA A 221 9.93 -3.77 -8.72
CA ALA A 221 9.45 -3.74 -7.33
C ALA A 221 8.65 -2.46 -6.98
N CYS A 222 9.10 -1.30 -7.46
CA CYS A 222 8.45 -0.02 -7.20
C CYS A 222 7.07 0.11 -7.89
N CYS A 223 6.96 -0.36 -9.12
CA CYS A 223 5.69 -0.48 -9.85
C CYS A 223 4.68 -1.30 -9.06
N VAL A 224 5.12 -2.47 -8.58
CA VAL A 224 4.29 -3.40 -7.80
C VAL A 224 3.85 -2.76 -6.48
N LEU A 225 4.75 -2.10 -5.76
CA LEU A 225 4.41 -1.38 -4.53
C LEU A 225 3.39 -0.25 -4.78
N SER A 226 3.60 0.55 -5.83
CA SER A 226 2.68 1.62 -6.20
C SER A 226 1.30 1.07 -6.59
N GLN A 227 1.24 -0.02 -7.36
CA GLN A 227 0.01 -0.70 -7.73
C GLN A 227 -0.75 -1.20 -6.49
N MET A 228 -0.04 -1.85 -5.55
CA MET A 228 -0.64 -2.33 -4.30
C MET A 228 -1.16 -1.19 -3.43
N ALA A 229 -0.41 -0.08 -3.30
CA ALA A 229 -0.85 1.10 -2.55
C ALA A 229 -2.15 1.68 -3.14
N HIS A 230 -2.23 1.81 -4.47
CA HIS A 230 -3.45 2.27 -5.14
C HIS A 230 -4.64 1.33 -4.91
N GLN A 231 -4.39 0.02 -4.85
CA GLN A 231 -5.44 -0.94 -4.57
C GLN A 231 -5.99 -0.74 -3.14
N THR A 232 -5.13 -0.43 -2.17
CA THR A 232 -5.47 -0.37 -0.74
C THR A 232 -5.97 0.98 -0.25
N ASP A 233 -5.73 2.07 -0.98
CA ASP A 233 -6.17 3.43 -0.58
C ASP A 233 -7.69 3.53 -0.31
N ASP A 234 -8.54 2.78 -1.02
CA ASP A 234 -10.01 2.86 -0.85
C ASP A 234 -10.53 2.05 0.37
N CYS A 235 -9.73 1.15 0.94
CA CYS A 235 -10.14 0.42 2.14
C CYS A 235 -10.31 1.35 3.35
N ASP A 236 -9.58 2.47 3.38
CA ASP A 236 -9.63 3.40 4.50
C ASP A 236 -10.97 4.16 4.55
N GLU A 237 -11.59 4.42 3.39
CA GLU A 237 -12.83 5.19 3.30
C GLU A 237 -14.03 4.38 3.83
N LEU A 238 -14.12 3.10 3.47
CA LEU A 238 -15.19 2.21 3.96
C LEU A 238 -15.10 1.92 5.47
N ASN A 239 -13.89 1.81 6.02
CA ASN A 239 -13.70 1.60 7.46
C ASN A 239 -14.01 2.86 8.27
N LEU A 240 -13.78 4.05 7.70
CA LEU A 240 -14.15 5.30 8.35
C LEU A 240 -15.67 5.45 8.46
N THR A 241 -16.41 5.20 7.38
CA THR A 241 -17.89 5.30 7.40
C THR A 241 -18.55 4.29 8.34
N THR A 242 -18.03 3.05 8.43
CA THR A 242 -18.52 2.08 9.42
C THR A 242 -18.13 2.47 10.85
N SER A 243 -16.91 2.98 11.06
CA SER A 243 -16.49 3.41 12.39
C SER A 243 -17.19 4.67 12.87
N GLU A 244 -17.54 5.60 11.98
CA GLU A 244 -18.28 6.83 12.29
C GLU A 244 -19.72 6.48 12.69
N LYS A 245 -20.41 5.63 11.90
CA LYS A 245 -21.71 5.07 12.29
C LYS A 245 -21.65 4.38 13.67
N GLN A 246 -20.58 3.66 13.98
CA GLN A 246 -20.46 2.96 15.27
C GLN A 246 -19.94 3.85 16.42
N ASN A 247 -19.37 5.01 16.13
CA ASN A 247 -18.82 5.93 17.12
C ASN A 247 -19.79 7.07 17.44
N ASP A 248 -20.75 7.38 16.58
CA ASP A 248 -21.93 8.20 16.95
C ASP A 248 -22.78 7.50 18.02
N ASP A 249 -22.80 6.16 18.03
CA ASP A 249 -23.36 5.36 19.13
C ASP A 249 -22.51 5.41 20.42
N ASN A 250 -21.27 5.91 20.36
CA ASN A 250 -20.27 5.79 21.44
C ASN A 250 -19.51 7.10 21.75
N ALA A 251 -20.04 8.24 21.28
CA ALA A 251 -19.38 9.54 21.16
C ALA A 251 -19.02 10.26 22.48
N ASN A 252 -18.90 9.55 23.60
CA ASN A 252 -18.44 10.14 24.87
C ASN A 252 -16.99 9.81 25.27
N SER A 253 -16.23 9.01 24.51
CA SER A 253 -14.99 8.44 25.09
C SER A 253 -13.62 8.94 24.61
N LYS A 254 -13.29 9.22 23.33
CA LYS A 254 -11.86 9.23 22.95
C LYS A 254 -11.41 10.25 21.88
N ARG A 255 -11.01 11.45 22.35
CA ARG A 255 -10.11 12.38 21.65
C ARG A 255 -8.65 12.04 21.99
N LEU A 256 -7.92 11.23 21.20
CA LEU A 256 -6.44 11.17 21.34
C LEU A 256 -5.62 10.55 20.18
N PHE A 257 -6.20 10.03 19.10
CA PHE A 257 -5.42 9.37 18.01
C PHE A 257 -5.41 10.08 16.64
N GLY A 258 -5.77 11.37 16.58
CA GLY A 258 -5.99 12.08 15.30
C GLY A 258 -4.74 12.47 14.48
N TRP A 259 -3.52 12.32 15.00
CA TRP A 259 -2.35 13.00 14.41
C TRP A 259 -1.67 12.29 13.22
N PHE A 260 -1.76 10.96 13.09
CA PHE A 260 -1.15 10.25 11.95
C PHE A 260 -2.10 10.04 10.76
N ARG A 261 -3.37 10.45 10.86
CA ARG A 261 -4.43 10.07 9.90
C ARG A 261 -4.74 11.12 8.83
N LYS A 262 -4.36 12.38 9.04
CA LYS A 262 -4.56 13.46 8.05
C LYS A 262 -3.27 13.70 7.27
N GLN A 263 -3.03 12.90 6.24
CA GLN A 263 -2.25 13.38 5.10
C GLN A 263 -3.14 14.43 4.40
N PRO A 264 -2.69 15.69 4.22
CA PRO A 264 -3.46 16.67 3.46
C PRO A 264 -3.59 16.18 2.03
N ARG A 265 -4.82 15.91 1.60
CA ARG A 265 -5.14 15.60 0.20
C ARG A 265 -4.91 16.89 -0.60
N ILE A 266 -3.69 17.05 -1.15
CA ILE A 266 -3.38 18.15 -2.06
C ILE A 266 -4.11 17.82 -3.36
N THR A 267 -5.28 18.41 -3.56
CA THR A 267 -5.95 18.44 -4.86
C THR A 267 -5.15 19.36 -5.79
N PRO A 268 -4.55 18.85 -6.87
CA PRO A 268 -3.89 19.71 -7.84
C PRO A 268 -4.99 20.41 -8.66
N SER A 269 -5.38 21.60 -8.23
CA SER A 269 -6.13 22.55 -9.06
C SER A 269 -5.12 23.37 -9.86
N LEU A 270 -4.60 22.77 -10.94
CA LEU A 270 -3.83 23.51 -11.94
C LEU A 270 -4.65 23.55 -13.23
N PRO A 271 -5.09 24.73 -13.69
CA PRO A 271 -5.77 24.85 -14.97
C PRO A 271 -4.77 24.51 -16.09
N LEU A 272 -5.14 23.55 -16.92
CA LEU A 272 -4.43 23.20 -18.14
C LEU A 272 -4.56 24.39 -19.11
N VAL A 273 -3.56 25.27 -19.12
CA VAL A 273 -3.44 26.34 -20.13
C VAL A 273 -2.95 25.68 -21.42
N THR A 274 -3.89 25.41 -22.32
CA THR A 274 -3.60 24.96 -23.69
C THR A 274 -3.13 26.16 -24.51
N THR A 275 -1.83 26.47 -24.49
CA THR A 275 -1.24 27.37 -25.49
C THR A 275 -1.03 26.59 -26.79
N THR A 276 -1.87 26.89 -27.78
CA THR A 276 -1.66 26.53 -29.19
C THR A 276 -0.41 27.23 -29.74
N PRO A 277 0.49 26.53 -30.44
CA PRO A 277 1.59 27.19 -31.15
C PRO A 277 1.11 27.76 -32.49
N PRO A 278 1.60 28.94 -32.92
CA PRO A 278 1.32 29.47 -34.24
C PRO A 278 2.08 28.70 -35.31
N SER A 279 1.43 28.55 -36.47
CA SER A 279 1.97 27.90 -37.66
C SER A 279 3.24 28.57 -38.18
N PRO A 280 4.28 27.82 -38.61
CA PRO A 280 5.41 28.39 -39.31
C PRO A 280 5.05 28.64 -40.77
N SER A 281 5.14 29.90 -41.17
CA SER A 281 5.13 30.34 -42.56
C SER A 281 6.47 30.01 -43.23
N ASN A 282 6.38 29.52 -44.46
CA ASN A 282 7.50 29.24 -45.34
C ASN A 282 8.31 30.51 -45.63
N SER A 283 9.63 30.45 -45.39
CA SER A 283 10.58 31.29 -46.10
C SER A 283 11.86 30.51 -46.38
N THR A 284 12.17 30.47 -47.66
CA THR A 284 13.31 29.87 -48.37
C THR A 284 14.65 30.56 -48.13
N ALA A 285 15.71 29.77 -48.30
CA ALA A 285 17.01 30.09 -48.91
C ALA A 285 18.18 30.65 -48.06
N SER A 286 19.37 30.08 -48.35
CA SER A 286 20.75 30.51 -48.02
C SER A 286 21.13 30.56 -46.53
N ASP A 287 22.30 30.16 -46.05
CA ASP A 287 23.61 30.07 -46.69
C ASP A 287 24.55 29.14 -45.89
N ASN A 288 25.52 28.55 -46.58
CA ASN A 288 26.66 27.85 -46.00
C ASN A 288 27.52 28.78 -45.10
N SER A 289 28.07 28.25 -44.00
CA SER A 289 29.53 28.11 -43.81
C SER A 289 29.99 27.96 -42.35
N HIS A 290 31.05 27.16 -42.20
CA HIS A 290 32.07 27.21 -41.14
C HIS A 290 31.70 26.89 -39.67
N LEU A 291 31.83 25.60 -39.31
CA LEU A 291 32.18 25.18 -37.95
C LEU A 291 33.65 24.71 -37.92
N ARG A 292 34.53 25.61 -37.46
CA ARG A 292 35.92 25.31 -37.08
C ARG A 292 35.91 24.62 -35.71
N TYR A 293 36.38 23.38 -35.66
CA TYR A 293 36.78 22.73 -34.40
C TYR A 293 38.11 23.34 -33.93
N ARG A 294 38.09 23.97 -32.75
CA ARG A 294 39.29 24.47 -32.07
C ARG A 294 39.67 23.43 -31.01
N LEU A 295 40.64 22.59 -31.33
CA LEU A 295 41.33 21.72 -30.36
C LEU A 295 42.22 22.60 -29.48
N LEU A 296 41.98 22.58 -28.17
CA LEU A 296 42.85 23.16 -27.15
C LEU A 296 43.78 22.06 -26.62
N SER A 297 45.08 22.22 -26.85
CA SER A 297 46.13 21.46 -26.17
C SER A 297 46.38 22.03 -24.76
N PRO A 298 46.72 21.19 -23.77
CA PRO A 298 47.11 21.66 -22.45
C PRO A 298 48.56 22.17 -22.42
N PRO A 299 48.90 23.14 -21.55
CA PRO A 299 50.26 23.63 -21.41
C PRO A 299 51.11 22.67 -20.57
N SER A 300 52.35 22.49 -21.00
CA SER A 300 53.43 21.83 -20.26
C SER A 300 54.07 22.79 -19.26
N SER A 301 54.14 22.39 -17.99
CA SER A 301 55.18 22.76 -17.04
C SER A 301 55.30 21.66 -15.99
#